data_AF-A0AAW0RF95-F1
#
_entry.id   AF-A0AAW0RF95-F1
#
_cell.length_a   1.000
_cell.length_b   1.000
_cell.length_c   1.000
_cell.angle_alpha   90.00
_cell.angle_beta   90.00
_cell.angle_gamma   90.00
#
_symmetry.space_group_name_H-M   'P 1'
#
loop_
_entity.id
_entity.type
_entity.pdbx_description
1 polymer ?
#
loop_
_entity_poly.entity_id
_entity_poly.type
_entity_poly.pdbx_seq_one_letter_code
_entity_poly.pdbx_strand_id
1 'polypeptide(L)'
;MTFRNDMLRRRPINCPWSSSLYLLEVLSTFEISSHVFRGVLAEIVDETGCSLPPPALLWVLDKGTSLELWYDINQRPQLGDPAHKTIRDVIGHHEDAFGDVYYAVLWEGYLCPGWVSDEDLCSHTL
;
A
#
# COMPACT_ATOMS: atom_id res chain seq x y z
N MET A 1 -20.21 2.79 -1.91
CA MET A 1 -20.06 1.93 -0.71
C MET A 1 -18.95 2.51 0.14
N THR A 2 -19.24 3.37 1.12
CA THR A 2 -18.23 4.19 1.81
C THR A 2 -18.11 3.87 3.31
N PHE A 3 -19.09 3.15 3.88
CA PHE A 3 -19.21 2.91 5.32
C PHE A 3 -18.19 1.93 5.94
N ARG A 4 -17.41 1.19 5.13
CA ARG A 4 -16.43 0.21 5.67
C ARG A 4 -15.07 0.82 6.01
N ASN A 5 -14.71 1.96 5.42
CA ASN A 5 -13.34 2.51 5.57
C ASN A 5 -13.15 3.28 6.89
N ASP A 6 -14.19 3.96 7.39
CA ASP A 6 -14.09 4.69 8.67
C ASP A 6 -13.93 3.75 9.88
N MET A 7 -14.46 2.53 9.81
CA MET A 7 -14.32 1.53 10.88
C MET A 7 -12.91 0.95 11.01
N LEU A 8 -12.04 1.18 10.02
CA LEU A 8 -10.68 0.64 10.01
C LEU A 8 -9.63 1.65 10.50
N ARG A 9 -9.99 2.93 10.67
CA ARG A 9 -9.05 3.95 11.15
C ARG A 9 -8.50 3.58 12.53
N ARG A 10 -7.20 3.79 12.73
CA ARG A 10 -6.43 3.41 13.93
C ARG A 10 -6.41 1.91 14.22
N ARG A 11 -6.79 1.06 13.27
CA ARG A 11 -6.61 -0.38 13.43
C ARG A 11 -5.11 -0.69 13.33
N PRO A 12 -4.55 -1.51 14.24
CA PRO A 12 -3.14 -1.90 14.15
C PRO A 12 -2.90 -2.72 12.89
N ILE A 13 -1.76 -2.47 12.26
CA ILE A 13 -1.25 -3.24 11.13
C ILE A 13 -0.15 -4.15 11.68
N ASN A 14 -0.38 -5.46 11.61
CA ASN A 14 0.63 -6.43 12.02
C ASN A 14 1.82 -6.32 11.07
N CYS A 15 2.96 -5.95 11.64
CA CYS A 15 4.18 -5.67 10.91
C CYS A 15 5.37 -6.33 11.62
N PRO A 16 6.27 -7.03 10.92
CA PRO A 16 7.40 -7.72 11.56
C PRO A 16 8.40 -6.78 12.27
N TRP A 17 8.47 -5.52 11.88
CA TRP A 17 9.49 -4.57 12.35
C TRP A 17 8.95 -3.47 13.28
N SER A 18 7.64 -3.40 13.52
CA SER A 18 7.05 -2.44 14.47
C SER A 18 5.68 -2.90 14.96
N SER A 19 5.43 -2.75 16.26
CA SER A 19 4.11 -2.93 16.88
C SER A 19 3.27 -1.65 16.87
N SER A 20 3.82 -0.53 16.40
CA SER A 20 3.20 0.79 16.50
C SER A 20 2.79 1.35 15.13
N LEU A 21 2.55 0.48 14.16
CA LEU A 21 2.07 0.85 12.83
C LEU A 21 0.53 0.77 12.80
N TYR A 22 -0.11 1.88 12.46
CA TYR A 22 -1.56 2.01 12.49
C TYR A 22 -2.11 2.49 11.16
N LEU A 23 -3.30 1.99 10.81
CA LEU A 23 -4.01 2.43 9.62
C LEU A 23 -4.55 3.86 9.80
N LEU A 24 -4.12 4.78 8.95
CA LEU A 24 -4.69 6.12 8.86
C LEU A 24 -5.89 6.13 7.90
N GLU A 25 -5.71 5.58 6.70
CA GLU A 25 -6.71 5.61 5.64
C GLU A 25 -6.55 4.45 4.65
N VAL A 26 -7.67 3.96 4.10
CA VAL A 26 -7.69 3.03 2.96
C VAL A 26 -7.91 3.82 1.69
N LEU A 27 -6.91 3.80 0.81
CA LEU A 27 -6.86 4.57 -0.44
C LEU A 27 -7.32 3.73 -1.64
N SER A 28 -6.99 2.44 -1.65
CA SER A 28 -7.41 1.50 -2.70
C SER A 28 -7.73 0.13 -2.10
N THR A 29 -8.63 -0.61 -2.76
CA THR A 29 -8.94 -2.00 -2.42
C THR A 29 -8.90 -2.83 -3.70
N PHE A 30 -8.15 -3.93 -3.65
CA PHE A 30 -7.96 -4.83 -4.76
C PHE A 30 -8.22 -6.26 -4.30
N GLU A 31 -9.10 -6.96 -5.01
CA GLU A 31 -9.46 -8.34 -4.69
C GLU A 31 -8.92 -9.26 -5.78
N ILE A 32 -8.17 -10.28 -5.37
CA ILE A 32 -7.67 -11.31 -6.28
C ILE A 32 -7.76 -12.68 -5.60
N SER A 33 -8.46 -13.60 -6.28
CA SER A 33 -8.78 -14.92 -5.74
C SER A 33 -9.48 -14.81 -4.37
N SER A 34 -8.85 -15.32 -3.31
CA SER A 34 -9.36 -15.27 -1.94
C SER A 34 -8.71 -14.17 -1.08
N HIS A 35 -7.93 -13.28 -1.68
CA HIS A 35 -7.17 -12.25 -0.97
C HIS A 35 -7.75 -10.87 -1.25
N VAL A 36 -7.84 -10.06 -0.19
CA VAL A 36 -8.23 -8.65 -0.24
C VAL A 36 -7.02 -7.82 0.14
N PHE A 37 -6.45 -7.13 -0.84
CA PHE A 37 -5.36 -6.20 -0.68
C PHE A 37 -5.90 -4.80 -0.47
N ARG A 38 -5.36 -4.07 0.50
CA ARG A 38 -5.67 -2.66 0.73
C ARG A 38 -4.42 -1.82 0.55
N GLY A 39 -4.51 -0.86 -0.36
CA GLY A 39 -3.53 0.22 -0.47
C GLY A 39 -3.89 1.25 0.58
N VAL A 40 -2.98 1.53 1.50
CA VAL A 40 -3.27 2.28 2.71
C VAL A 40 -2.25 3.37 2.97
N LEU A 41 -2.72 4.42 3.62
CA LEU A 41 -1.86 5.36 4.34
C LEU A 41 -1.75 4.86 5.79
N ALA A 42 -0.52 4.68 6.27
CA ALA A 42 -0.24 4.21 7.61
C ALA A 42 0.67 5.18 8.36
N GLU A 43 0.50 5.27 9.66
CA GLU A 43 1.34 6.09 10.53
C GLU A 43 2.06 5.21 11.55
N ILE A 44 3.29 5.57 11.89
CA ILE A 44 3.97 5.02 13.06
C ILE A 44 3.68 5.96 14.22
N VAL A 45 3.24 5.40 15.34
CA VAL A 45 2.97 6.16 16.56
C VAL A 45 4.08 5.87 17.57
N ASP A 46 4.66 6.92 18.15
CA ASP A 46 5.69 6.76 19.19
C ASP A 46 5.09 6.35 20.55
N GLU A 47 5.95 6.17 21.54
CA GLU A 47 5.55 5.80 22.91
C GLU A 47 4.67 6.84 23.61
N THR A 48 4.67 8.08 23.13
CA THR A 48 3.84 9.17 23.65
C THR A 48 2.47 9.26 22.98
N GLY A 49 2.24 8.44 21.94
CA GLY A 49 1.01 8.48 21.14
C GLY A 49 1.06 9.50 20.00
N CYS A 50 2.22 10.09 19.73
CA CYS A 50 2.40 11.05 18.64
C CYS A 50 2.71 10.34 17.32
N SER A 51 2.01 10.73 16.27
CA SER A 51 2.27 10.26 14.91
C SER A 51 3.61 10.79 14.41
N LEU A 52 4.48 9.89 13.96
CA LEU A 52 5.76 10.23 13.35
C LEU A 52 5.55 10.46 11.84
N PRO A 53 5.78 11.68 11.33
CA PRO A 53 5.74 11.95 9.91
C PRO A 53 7.01 11.44 9.19
N PRO A 54 6.94 11.20 7.88
CA PRO A 54 5.73 11.20 7.05
C PRO A 54 4.93 9.89 7.20
N PRO A 55 3.60 9.90 6.98
CA PRO A 55 2.84 8.69 6.79
C PRO A 55 3.38 7.85 5.63
N ALA A 56 3.28 6.52 5.74
CA ALA A 56 3.79 5.58 4.76
C ALA A 56 2.65 5.03 3.87
N LEU A 57 2.86 5.03 2.56
CA LEU A 57 2.03 4.31 1.60
C LEU A 57 2.41 2.83 1.60
N LEU A 58 1.48 1.96 1.98
CA LEU A 58 1.72 0.54 2.14
C LEU A 58 0.62 -0.29 1.47
N TRP A 59 0.92 -1.57 1.27
CA TRP A 59 -0.06 -2.59 0.93
C TRP A 59 -0.21 -3.55 2.11
N VAL A 60 -1.44 -3.76 2.55
CA VAL A 60 -1.78 -4.71 3.61
C VAL A 60 -2.75 -5.76 3.09
N LEU A 61 -2.62 -6.98 3.59
CA LEU A 61 -3.60 -8.03 3.40
C LEU A 61 -4.68 -7.93 4.48
N ASP A 62 -5.93 -7.83 4.07
CA ASP A 62 -7.08 -7.90 4.96
C ASP A 62 -7.55 -9.34 5.13
N LYS A 63 -7.35 -9.90 6.32
CA LYS A 63 -7.81 -11.25 6.70
C LYS A 63 -9.19 -11.23 7.36
N GLY A 64 -9.90 -10.11 7.31
CA GLY A 64 -11.16 -9.85 8.01
C GLY A 64 -10.93 -9.46 9.48
N THR A 65 -10.24 -10.30 10.25
CA THR A 65 -9.98 -10.07 11.69
C THR A 65 -8.69 -9.31 11.97
N SER A 66 -7.75 -9.28 11.03
CA SER A 66 -6.48 -8.55 11.13
C SER A 66 -6.10 -7.89 9.80
N LEU A 67 -5.30 -6.83 9.90
CA LEU A 67 -4.55 -6.27 8.78
C LEU A 67 -3.09 -6.68 8.95
N GLU A 68 -2.48 -7.24 7.92
CA GLU A 68 -1.08 -7.64 7.93
C GLU A 68 -0.33 -6.93 6.83
N LEU A 69 0.84 -6.36 7.14
CA LEU A 69 1.72 -5.79 6.13
C LEU A 69 2.05 -6.88 5.11
N TRP A 70 1.77 -6.64 3.83
CA TRP A 70 2.08 -7.63 2.80
C TRP A 70 3.56 -7.55 2.45
N TYR A 71 4.40 -8.40 3.05
CA TYR A 71 5.86 -8.32 2.93
C TYR A 71 6.50 -9.39 2.04
N ASP A 72 5.74 -10.25 1.35
CA ASP A 72 6.33 -11.30 0.52
C ASP A 72 7.18 -10.69 -0.60
N ILE A 73 8.49 -10.78 -0.43
CA ILE A 73 9.51 -10.21 -1.31
C ILE A 73 9.46 -10.83 -2.71
N ASN A 74 8.94 -12.05 -2.85
CA ASN A 74 8.78 -12.71 -4.14
C ASN A 74 7.55 -12.22 -4.91
N GLN A 75 6.65 -11.48 -4.25
CA GLN A 75 5.42 -10.94 -4.84
C GLN A 75 5.45 -9.42 -4.94
N ARG A 76 6.62 -8.79 -4.72
CA ARG A 76 6.84 -7.36 -4.94
C ARG A 76 7.81 -7.16 -6.10
N PRO A 77 7.46 -6.37 -7.11
CA PRO A 77 8.41 -5.98 -8.15
C PRO A 77 9.51 -5.13 -7.51
N GLN A 78 10.77 -5.45 -7.81
CA GLN A 78 11.90 -4.65 -7.35
C GLN A 78 12.28 -3.65 -8.45
N LEU A 79 12.50 -2.40 -8.06
CA LEU A 79 12.96 -1.33 -8.98
C LEU A 79 14.30 -1.65 -9.68
N GLY A 80 15.00 -2.72 -9.30
CA GLY A 80 16.20 -3.23 -9.98
C GLY A 80 16.04 -4.53 -10.75
N ASP A 81 14.84 -5.14 -10.80
CA ASP A 81 14.62 -6.40 -11.51
C ASP A 81 14.35 -6.13 -13.00
N PRO A 82 15.27 -6.47 -13.92
CA PRO A 82 15.05 -6.29 -15.36
C PRO A 82 14.05 -7.30 -15.92
N ALA A 83 13.71 -8.36 -15.18
CA ALA A 83 12.66 -9.29 -15.56
C ALA A 83 11.31 -8.78 -15.03
N HIS A 84 10.43 -8.39 -15.95
CA HIS A 84 8.98 -8.27 -15.71
C HIS A 84 8.47 -7.00 -15.00
N LYS A 85 8.89 -5.82 -15.45
CA LYS A 85 8.28 -4.53 -15.05
C LYS A 85 7.15 -4.06 -15.97
N THR A 86 6.41 -4.97 -16.61
CA THR A 86 5.25 -4.56 -17.40
C THR A 86 4.10 -4.23 -16.47
N ILE A 87 3.58 -3.02 -16.60
CA ILE A 87 2.37 -2.61 -15.89
C ILE A 87 1.18 -3.26 -16.58
N ARG A 88 0.43 -4.06 -15.82
CA ARG A 88 -0.83 -4.64 -16.27
C ARG A 88 -1.96 -3.62 -16.18
N ASP A 89 -2.06 -2.93 -15.04
CA ASP A 89 -3.17 -2.00 -14.77
C ASP A 89 -2.81 -0.97 -13.69
N VAL A 90 -3.53 0.16 -13.70
CA VAL A 90 -3.49 1.19 -12.65
C VAL A 90 -4.82 1.13 -11.90
N ILE A 91 -4.76 0.71 -10.65
CA ILE A 91 -5.93 0.35 -9.84
C ILE A 91 -6.25 1.37 -8.75
N GLY A 92 -5.57 2.52 -8.76
CA GLY A 92 -5.79 3.60 -7.81
C GLY A 92 -4.76 4.70 -7.97
N HIS A 93 -5.04 5.83 -7.32
CA HIS A 93 -4.15 6.97 -7.25
C HIS A 93 -4.28 7.62 -5.87
N HIS A 94 -3.24 8.33 -5.46
CA HIS A 94 -3.22 9.14 -4.25
C HIS A 94 -2.35 10.37 -4.51
N GLU A 95 -2.85 11.53 -4.12
CA GLU A 95 -2.08 12.78 -4.08
C GLU A 95 -1.93 13.16 -2.60
N ASP A 96 -0.69 13.39 -2.17
CA ASP A 96 -0.43 13.78 -0.79
C ASP A 96 -0.60 15.29 -0.57
N ALA A 97 -0.37 15.75 0.67
CA ALA A 97 -0.55 17.16 1.03
C ALA A 97 0.46 18.11 0.37
N PHE A 98 1.54 17.58 -0.21
CA PHE A 98 2.57 18.35 -0.92
C PHE A 98 2.33 18.38 -2.43
N GLY A 99 1.33 17.63 -2.92
CA GLY A 99 1.01 17.50 -4.34
C GLY A 99 1.77 16.38 -5.04
N ASP A 100 2.49 15.53 -4.29
CA ASP A 100 3.16 14.37 -4.86
C ASP A 100 2.12 13.30 -5.21
N VAL A 101 2.18 12.79 -6.43
CA VAL A 101 1.21 11.83 -6.97
C VAL A 101 1.80 10.42 -6.98
N TYR A 102 1.03 9.47 -6.47
CA TYR A 102 1.36 8.05 -6.39
C TYR A 102 0.25 7.22 -7.03
N TYR A 103 0.63 6.23 -7.81
CA TYR A 103 -0.28 5.28 -8.44
C TYR A 103 -0.18 3.92 -7.79
N ALA A 104 -1.34 3.32 -7.55
CA ALA A 104 -1.45 1.91 -7.22
C ALA A 104 -1.38 1.11 -8.53
N VAL A 105 -0.29 0.41 -8.72
CA VAL A 105 0.04 -0.29 -9.96
C VAL A 105 0.00 -1.79 -9.75
N LEU A 106 -0.58 -2.49 -10.71
CA LEU A 106 -0.63 -3.93 -10.78
C LEU A 106 0.28 -4.41 -11.90
N TRP A 107 1.18 -5.32 -11.57
CA TRP A 107 2.25 -5.76 -12.46
C TRP A 107 1.94 -7.11 -13.08
N GLU A 108 2.38 -7.33 -14.31
CA GLU A 108 2.24 -8.64 -14.96
C GLU A 108 3.02 -9.71 -14.18
N GLY A 109 2.36 -10.84 -13.89
CA GLY A 109 2.98 -11.95 -13.16
C GLY A 109 3.00 -11.82 -11.63
N TYR A 110 2.59 -10.69 -11.06
CA TYR A 110 2.55 -10.46 -9.61
C TYR A 110 1.11 -10.42 -9.09
N LEU A 111 0.90 -10.96 -7.89
CA LEU A 111 -0.41 -10.92 -7.22
C LEU A 111 -0.63 -9.63 -6.43
N CYS A 112 0.43 -9.10 -5.83
CA CYS A 112 0.34 -7.89 -5.02
C CYS A 112 0.58 -6.64 -5.87
N PRO A 113 -0.27 -5.61 -5.74
CA PRO A 113 0.01 -4.31 -6.33
C PRO A 113 1.18 -3.60 -5.61
N GLY A 114 1.72 -2.55 -6.23
CA GLY A 114 2.73 -1.65 -5.66
C GLY A 114 2.30 -0.20 -5.73
N TRP A 115 2.87 0.66 -4.89
CA TRP A 115 2.78 2.12 -5.06
C TRP A 115 4.00 2.60 -5.85
N VAL A 116 3.77 3.47 -6.83
CA VAL A 116 4.80 4.04 -7.71
C VAL A 116 4.55 5.55 -7.81
N SER A 117 5.58 6.37 -7.71
CA SER A 117 5.43 7.82 -7.93
C SER A 117 5.15 8.11 -9.41
N ASP A 118 4.53 9.26 -9.70
CA ASP A 118 4.34 9.73 -11.08
C ASP A 118 5.66 9.84 -11.85
N GLU A 119 6.73 10.29 -11.18
CA GLU A 119 8.08 10.37 -11.75
C GLU A 119 8.63 8.98 -12.12
N ASP A 120 8.53 8.01 -11.21
CA ASP A 120 8.98 6.63 -11.47
C ASP A 120 8.16 6.01 -12.60
N LEU A 121 6.85 6.26 -12.64
CA LEU A 121 5.97 5.74 -13.68
C LEU A 121 6.33 6.30 -15.07
N CYS A 122 6.57 7.61 -15.17
CA CYS A 122 7.00 8.24 -16.42
C CYS A 122 8.34 7.68 -16.91
N SER A 123 9.25 7.34 -15.99
CA SER A 123 10.53 6.71 -16.34
C SER A 123 10.41 5.26 -16.83
N HIS A 124 9.32 4.54 -16.48
CA HIS A 124 9.07 3.17 -16.95
C HIS A 124 8.47 3.09 -18.35
N THR A 125 8.00 4.22 -18.90
CA THR A 125 7.30 4.26 -20.20
C THR A 125 8.20 4.68 -21.37
N LEU A 126 9.52 4.76 -21.14
CA LEU A 126 10.55 5.12 -22.13
C LEU A 126 11.42 3.93 -22.54
#